data_AF-A0A7S3C6K4-F1
#
_entry.id   AF-A0A7S3C6K4-F1
#
_cell.length_a   1.000
_cell.length_b   1.000
_cell.length_c   1.000
_cell.angle_alpha   90.00
_cell.angle_beta   90.00
_cell.angle_gamma   90.00
#
_symmetry.space_group_name_H-M   'P 1'
#
loop_
_entity.id
_entity.type
_entity.pdbx_description
1 polymer ?
#
loop_
_entity_poly.entity_id
_entity_poly.type
_entity_poly.pdbx_seq_one_letter_code
_entity_poly.pdbx_strand_id
1 'polypeptide(L)'
;DDHHEHGHHEHEQKKHKSDHSHGHGHKHDSSVTSVGITYEGEMDMNVLNQWLSTLLQTKGADIYRSKGILAIKGSPDKWVFQGVHMMMGMSNSSEGVGKPWAADEKRVCKVVFIGKKLDRQELTDGFLACAAK
;
A
#
# COMPACT_ATOMS: atom_id res chain seq x y z
N ASP A 1 1.67 -65.58 14.36
CA ASP A 1 1.30 -64.46 15.23
C ASP A 1 1.67 -63.13 14.61
N ASP A 2 0.78 -62.19 14.34
CA ASP A 2 -0.66 -62.24 14.09
C ASP A 2 -1.01 -60.87 13.48
N HIS A 3 -2.01 -60.86 12.60
CA HIS A 3 -2.51 -59.70 11.87
C HIS A 3 -3.07 -58.59 12.78
N HIS A 4 -3.05 -57.34 12.30
CA HIS A 4 -4.32 -56.64 12.05
C HIS A 4 -4.18 -55.37 11.18
N GLU A 5 -4.91 -55.40 10.08
CA GLU A 5 -5.34 -54.31 9.20
C GLU A 5 -6.69 -53.79 9.69
N HIS A 6 -7.00 -52.49 9.54
CA HIS A 6 -8.34 -51.85 9.38
C HIS A 6 -8.05 -50.36 9.04
N GLY A 7 -8.65 -49.65 8.09
CA GLY A 7 -9.93 -49.76 7.40
C GLY A 7 -10.49 -48.32 7.27
N HIS A 8 -10.86 -47.91 6.07
CA HIS A 8 -11.35 -46.57 5.67
C HIS A 8 -12.53 -46.05 6.52
N HIS A 9 -12.68 -44.73 6.64
CA HIS A 9 -14.01 -44.08 6.63
C HIS A 9 -13.95 -42.66 6.07
N GLU A 10 -14.67 -42.44 4.96
CA GLU A 10 -15.01 -41.15 4.37
C GLU A 10 -16.02 -40.41 5.25
N HIS A 11 -15.94 -39.08 5.29
CA HIS A 11 -17.09 -38.24 5.64
C HIS A 11 -17.15 -36.99 4.76
N GLU A 12 -18.09 -37.02 3.82
CA GLU A 12 -18.68 -35.87 3.15
C GLU A 12 -19.41 -35.00 4.18
N GLN A 13 -19.11 -33.69 4.23
CA GLN A 13 -19.94 -32.69 4.92
C GLN A 13 -20.12 -31.48 3.99
N LYS A 14 -21.36 -31.32 3.56
CA LYS A 14 -21.87 -30.25 2.72
C LYS A 14 -21.97 -28.92 3.48
N LYS A 15 -21.79 -27.82 2.72
CA LYS A 15 -22.33 -26.45 2.86
C LYS A 15 -22.27 -25.77 4.24
N HIS A 16 -21.71 -24.56 4.29
CA HIS A 16 -22.46 -23.37 4.70
C HIS A 16 -21.75 -22.12 4.15
N LYS A 17 -22.42 -21.39 3.25
CA LYS A 17 -22.14 -19.98 3.03
C LYS A 17 -22.53 -19.25 4.31
N SER A 18 -21.60 -18.53 4.93
CA SER A 18 -21.95 -17.46 5.85
C SER A 18 -21.08 -16.25 5.56
N ASP A 19 -21.73 -15.25 5.00
CA ASP A 19 -21.29 -13.87 4.94
C ASP A 19 -21.26 -13.37 6.39
N HIS A 20 -20.06 -13.22 6.96
CA HIS A 20 -19.86 -12.57 8.25
C HIS A 20 -18.80 -11.49 8.11
N SER A 21 -19.30 -10.34 7.68
CA SER A 21 -18.80 -9.04 8.11
C SER A 21 -18.76 -8.93 9.63
N HIS A 22 -17.68 -8.31 10.10
CA HIS A 22 -17.42 -7.73 11.43
C HIS A 22 -17.05 -8.67 12.59
N GLY A 23 -15.74 -8.63 12.91
CA GLY A 23 -15.25 -9.02 14.22
C GLY A 23 -13.74 -9.18 14.29
N HIS A 24 -12.93 -8.26 13.75
CA HIS A 24 -11.49 -8.24 14.01
C HIS A 24 -11.21 -7.80 15.46
N GLY A 25 -11.52 -8.68 16.40
CA GLY A 25 -11.01 -8.67 17.76
C GLY A 25 -9.62 -9.32 17.80
N HIS A 26 -8.61 -8.62 17.27
CA HIS A 26 -7.23 -8.87 17.65
C HIS A 26 -6.69 -7.61 18.29
N LYS A 27 -6.57 -7.63 19.63
CA LYS A 27 -5.65 -6.75 20.35
C LYS A 27 -4.23 -7.10 19.88
N HIS A 28 -3.77 -6.44 18.83
CA HIS A 28 -2.34 -6.34 18.58
C HIS A 28 -1.83 -5.12 19.34
N ASP A 29 -0.96 -5.33 20.32
CA ASP A 29 0.14 -4.37 20.49
C ASP A 29 1.10 -4.57 19.32
N SER A 30 0.66 -4.16 18.14
CA SER A 30 1.54 -3.89 17.02
C SER A 30 1.61 -2.38 16.94
N SER A 31 2.49 -1.77 17.73
CA SER A 31 2.79 -0.34 17.62
C SER A 31 3.03 0.09 16.16
N VAL A 32 3.46 -0.84 15.30
CA VAL A 32 3.56 -0.70 13.85
C VAL A 32 2.22 -1.00 13.16
N THR A 33 1.74 -0.03 12.39
CA THR A 33 0.53 -0.06 11.57
C THR A 33 0.85 0.32 10.13
N SER A 34 -0.14 0.23 9.23
CA SER A 34 -0.01 0.68 7.86
C SER A 34 -1.18 1.57 7.42
N VAL A 35 -0.87 2.58 6.62
CA VAL A 35 -1.83 3.49 6.01
C VAL A 35 -1.68 3.41 4.50
N GLY A 36 -2.66 2.79 3.84
CA GLY A 36 -2.81 2.80 2.39
C GLY A 36 -3.77 3.92 1.94
N ILE A 37 -3.38 4.65 0.90
CA ILE A 37 -4.15 5.72 0.26
C ILE A 37 -4.23 5.42 -1.23
N THR A 38 -5.40 5.58 -1.82
CA THR A 38 -5.63 5.44 -3.26
C THR A 38 -6.35 6.67 -3.77
N TYR A 39 -5.89 7.21 -4.89
CA TYR A 39 -6.44 8.39 -5.53
C TYR A 39 -6.47 8.17 -7.05
N GLU A 40 -7.63 8.34 -7.67
CA GLU A 40 -7.77 8.31 -9.13
C GLU A 40 -7.53 9.74 -9.65
N GLY A 41 -6.42 9.94 -10.36
CA GLY A 41 -5.95 11.25 -10.80
C GLY A 41 -4.43 11.37 -10.80
N GLU A 42 -3.96 12.54 -11.20
CA GLU A 42 -2.53 12.85 -11.30
C GLU A 42 -2.07 13.70 -10.11
N MET A 43 -0.78 13.59 -9.77
CA MET A 43 -0.13 14.37 -8.73
C MET A 43 0.79 15.41 -9.36
N ASP A 44 0.97 16.53 -8.65
CA ASP A 44 2.04 17.48 -8.96
C ASP A 44 3.35 17.00 -8.33
N MET A 45 4.37 16.74 -9.16
CA MET A 45 5.67 16.21 -8.71
C MET A 45 6.37 17.14 -7.71
N ASN A 46 6.30 18.46 -7.94
CA ASN A 46 7.02 19.42 -7.11
C ASN A 46 6.36 19.54 -5.74
N VAL A 47 5.02 19.63 -5.70
CA VAL A 47 4.26 19.68 -4.45
C VAL A 47 4.42 18.37 -3.68
N LEU A 48 4.34 17.24 -4.37
CA LEU A 48 4.51 15.93 -3.76
C LEU A 48 5.90 15.74 -3.14
N ASN A 49 6.97 16.13 -3.83
CA ASN A 49 8.33 16.03 -3.31
C ASN A 49 8.55 16.91 -2.08
N GLN A 50 7.98 18.13 -2.06
CA GLN A 50 8.04 19.01 -0.89
C GLN A 50 7.29 18.41 0.30
N TRP A 51 6.10 17.88 0.08
CA TRP A 51 5.32 17.22 1.13
C TRP A 51 6.02 15.97 1.67
N LEU A 52 6.52 15.08 0.79
CA LEU A 52 7.27 13.88 1.20
C LEU A 52 8.52 14.24 1.99
N SER A 53 9.26 15.28 1.58
CA SER A 53 10.45 15.75 2.31
C SER A 53 10.10 16.23 3.71
N THR A 54 9.01 17.00 3.84
CA THR A 54 8.50 17.49 5.13
C THR A 54 8.03 16.34 6.01
N LEU A 55 7.30 15.38 5.42
CA LEU A 55 6.82 14.19 6.11
C LEU A 55 7.98 13.36 6.69
N LEU A 56 9.07 13.21 5.95
CA LEU A 56 10.24 12.47 6.43
C LEU A 56 11.01 13.21 7.51
N GLN A 57 11.16 14.54 7.38
CA GLN A 57 11.81 15.34 8.42
C GLN A 57 11.04 15.30 9.75
N THR A 58 9.71 15.30 9.69
CA THR A 58 8.85 15.36 10.88
C THR A 58 8.51 13.98 11.44
N LYS A 59 8.29 12.98 10.57
CA LYS A 59 7.77 11.66 10.94
C LYS A 59 8.61 10.49 10.40
N GLY A 60 9.74 10.74 9.76
CA GLY A 60 10.58 9.68 9.17
C GLY A 60 11.17 8.69 10.18
N ALA A 61 11.32 9.08 11.45
CA ALA A 61 11.70 8.17 12.53
C ALA A 61 10.60 7.14 12.87
N ASP A 62 9.35 7.50 12.58
CA ASP A 62 8.18 6.66 12.83
C ASP A 62 7.73 5.91 11.56
N ILE A 63 8.14 6.36 10.37
CA ILE A 63 7.88 5.70 9.07
C ILE A 63 9.06 4.77 8.73
N TYR A 64 8.82 3.47 8.78
CA TYR A 64 9.84 2.46 8.49
C TYR A 64 9.96 2.16 7.01
N ARG A 65 8.81 2.15 6.33
CA ARG A 65 8.74 1.90 4.90
C ARG A 65 7.62 2.71 4.28
N SER A 66 7.89 3.30 3.13
CA SER A 66 6.87 3.86 2.26
C SER A 66 7.06 3.33 0.86
N LYS A 67 5.96 3.11 0.15
CA LYS A 67 5.98 2.75 -1.26
C LYS A 67 4.82 3.42 -1.95
N GLY A 68 4.99 3.75 -3.22
CA GLY A 68 3.86 4.18 -4.01
C GLY A 68 4.07 4.10 -5.49
N ILE A 69 2.95 4.06 -6.19
CA ILE A 69 2.81 4.18 -7.62
C ILE A 69 2.05 5.48 -7.86
N LEU A 70 2.54 6.32 -8.75
CA LEU A 70 2.02 7.65 -8.97
C LEU A 70 1.84 7.91 -10.46
N ALA A 71 0.72 8.55 -10.79
CA ALA A 71 0.52 9.25 -12.04
C ALA A 71 0.95 10.71 -11.81
N ILE A 72 1.87 11.21 -12.62
CA ILE A 72 2.41 12.57 -12.50
C ILE A 72 1.89 13.42 -13.65
N LYS A 73 1.41 14.62 -13.34
CA LYS A 73 0.91 15.57 -14.34
C LYS A 73 1.97 15.84 -15.40
N GLY A 74 1.60 15.67 -16.68
CA GLY A 74 2.51 15.92 -17.81
C GLY A 74 3.58 14.84 -18.03
N SER A 75 3.55 13.73 -17.28
CA SER A 75 4.43 12.58 -17.52
C SER A 75 3.62 11.37 -17.98
N PRO A 76 3.92 10.77 -19.15
CA PRO A 76 3.25 9.55 -19.59
C PRO A 76 3.68 8.34 -18.77
N ASP A 77 4.76 8.43 -17.98
CA ASP A 77 5.35 7.32 -17.26
C ASP A 77 4.63 6.95 -15.96
N LYS A 78 4.82 5.70 -15.54
CA LYS A 78 4.41 5.22 -14.22
C LYS A 78 5.55 5.47 -13.25
N TRP A 79 5.31 6.34 -12.29
CA TRP A 79 6.30 6.68 -11.28
C TRP A 79 6.16 5.73 -10.09
N VAL A 80 7.28 5.23 -9.61
CA VAL A 80 7.35 4.41 -8.41
C VAL A 80 8.26 5.12 -7.42
N PHE A 81 7.78 5.33 -6.21
CA PHE A 81 8.64 5.73 -5.11
C PHE A 81 8.74 4.64 -4.06
N GLN A 82 9.88 4.60 -3.40
CA GLN A 82 10.11 3.74 -2.25
C GLN A 82 10.95 4.49 -1.23
N GLY A 83 10.49 4.49 0.01
CA GLY A 83 11.20 5.03 1.15
C GLY A 83 11.51 3.95 2.18
N VAL A 84 12.70 4.03 2.77
CA VAL A 84 13.12 3.23 3.92
C VAL A 84 13.72 4.19 4.94
N HIS A 85 13.04 4.33 6.09
CA HIS A 85 13.34 5.39 7.06
C HIS A 85 13.43 6.76 6.37
N MET A 86 14.59 7.43 6.46
CA MET A 86 14.82 8.78 5.93
C MET A 86 15.24 8.81 4.46
N MET A 87 15.47 7.64 3.85
CA MET A 87 15.90 7.55 2.45
C MET A 87 14.70 7.39 1.53
N MET A 88 14.65 8.18 0.46
CA MET A 88 13.65 8.09 -0.60
C MET A 88 14.32 7.88 -1.95
N GLY A 89 13.82 6.91 -2.69
CA GLY A 89 14.10 6.73 -4.11
C GLY A 89 12.83 6.92 -4.92
N MET A 90 12.96 7.60 -6.05
CA MET A 90 11.89 7.80 -7.01
C MET A 90 12.44 7.45 -8.39
N SER A 91 11.71 6.60 -9.11
CA SER A 91 12.08 6.13 -10.44
C SER A 91 10.83 5.95 -11.27
N ASN A 92 10.98 5.75 -12.58
CA ASN A 92 9.84 5.62 -13.47
C ASN A 92 10.00 4.48 -14.48
N SER A 93 8.92 4.23 -15.23
CA SER A 93 8.88 3.19 -16.25
C SER A 93 9.86 3.37 -17.39
N SER A 94 10.20 4.61 -17.78
CA SER A 94 11.16 4.88 -18.86
C SER A 94 12.61 4.60 -18.43
N GLU A 95 12.91 4.66 -17.14
CA GLU A 95 14.16 4.20 -16.53
C GLU A 95 14.22 2.66 -16.34
N GLY A 96 13.20 1.94 -16.81
CA GLY A 96 13.10 0.48 -16.66
C GLY A 96 12.60 0.02 -15.29
N VAL A 97 12.12 0.93 -14.44
CA VAL A 97 11.60 0.60 -13.11
C VAL A 97 10.07 0.55 -13.13
N GLY A 98 9.52 -0.62 -12.86
CA GLY A 98 8.09 -0.85 -12.90
C GLY A 98 7.56 -1.03 -14.33
N LYS A 99 6.26 -1.24 -14.46
CA LYS A 99 5.60 -1.40 -15.76
C LYS A 99 5.05 -0.05 -16.22
N PRO A 100 5.17 0.31 -17.51
CA PRO A 100 4.46 1.47 -18.05
C PRO A 100 2.95 1.31 -17.87
N TRP A 101 2.22 2.40 -18.06
CA TRP A 101 0.76 2.35 -18.12
C TRP A 101 0.32 1.55 -19.35
N ALA A 102 -0.70 0.72 -19.21
CA ALA A 102 -1.38 0.17 -20.38
C ALA A 102 -2.24 1.25 -21.05
N ALA A 103 -2.57 1.07 -22.34
CA ALA A 103 -3.28 2.08 -23.14
C ALA A 103 -4.62 2.52 -22.51
N ASP A 104 -5.36 1.57 -21.93
CA ASP A 104 -6.67 1.82 -21.29
C ASP A 104 -6.60 1.81 -19.76
N GLU A 105 -5.39 1.83 -19.17
CA GLU A 105 -5.23 1.81 -17.72
C GLU A 105 -5.55 3.18 -17.12
N LYS A 106 -6.49 3.21 -16.18
CA LYS A 106 -6.77 4.40 -15.40
C LYS A 106 -5.54 4.86 -14.63
N ARG A 107 -5.29 6.17 -14.68
CA ARG A 107 -4.21 6.84 -13.94
C ARG A 107 -4.58 6.91 -12.46
N VAL A 108 -4.14 5.90 -11.70
CA VAL A 108 -4.44 5.77 -10.27
C VAL A 108 -3.15 5.80 -9.47
N CYS A 109 -3.09 6.73 -8.53
CA CYS A 109 -2.06 6.81 -7.53
C CYS A 109 -2.38 5.91 -6.34
N LYS A 110 -1.41 5.11 -5.89
CA LYS A 110 -1.53 4.23 -4.73
C LYS A 110 -0.28 4.36 -3.88
N VAL A 111 -0.45 4.69 -2.61
CA VAL A 111 0.67 4.80 -1.69
C VAL A 111 0.38 4.02 -0.42
N VAL A 112 1.43 3.51 0.21
CA VAL A 112 1.37 2.84 1.50
C VAL A 112 2.52 3.33 2.38
N PHE A 113 2.18 3.67 3.61
CA PHE A 113 3.12 4.00 4.67
C PHE A 113 3.02 2.93 5.75
N ILE A 114 4.15 2.46 6.27
CA ILE A 114 4.24 1.43 7.31
C ILE A 114 5.15 1.97 8.39
N GLY A 115 4.67 1.97 9.62
CA GLY A 115 5.34 2.68 10.72
C GLY A 115 4.50 2.71 11.98
N LYS A 116 4.99 3.38 13.01
CA LYS A 116 4.27 3.54 14.28
C LYS A 116 3.61 4.92 14.36
N LYS A 117 2.57 5.05 15.20
CA LYS A 117 1.88 6.33 15.44
C LYS A 117 1.45 7.06 14.14
N LEU A 118 1.07 6.29 13.12
CA LEU A 118 0.64 6.87 11.85
C LEU A 118 -0.76 7.45 11.98
N ASP A 119 -0.93 8.71 11.58
CA ASP A 119 -2.23 9.33 11.44
C ASP A 119 -2.74 9.15 10.01
N ARG A 120 -3.79 8.34 9.85
CA ARG A 120 -4.39 8.07 8.54
C ARG A 120 -4.98 9.33 7.91
N GLN A 121 -5.64 10.18 8.68
CA GLN A 121 -6.33 11.36 8.16
C GLN A 121 -5.29 12.35 7.66
N GLU A 122 -4.27 12.64 8.48
CA GLU A 122 -3.21 13.58 8.11
C GLU A 122 -2.42 13.11 6.88
N LEU A 123 -2.07 11.82 6.80
CA LEU A 123 -1.39 11.26 5.63
C LEU A 123 -2.27 11.32 4.37
N THR A 124 -3.57 11.04 4.50
CA THR A 124 -4.51 11.08 3.38
C THR A 124 -4.68 12.51 2.88
N ASP A 125 -4.93 13.46 3.79
CA ASP A 125 -5.15 14.86 3.43
C ASP A 125 -3.89 15.49 2.85
N GLY A 126 -2.72 15.22 3.45
CA GLY A 126 -1.44 15.68 2.94
C GLY A 126 -1.13 15.13 1.55
N PHE A 127 -1.42 13.84 1.31
CA PHE A 127 -1.26 13.24 -0.01
C PHE A 127 -2.23 13.87 -1.03
N LEU A 128 -3.52 13.98 -0.71
CA LEU A 128 -4.53 14.54 -1.61
C LEU A 128 -4.31 16.03 -1.89
N ALA A 129 -3.71 16.78 -0.97
CA ALA A 129 -3.32 18.17 -1.19
C ALA A 129 -2.26 18.32 -2.30
N CYS A 130 -1.53 17.26 -2.61
CA CYS A 130 -0.55 17.21 -3.71
C CYS A 130 -1.18 16.87 -5.07
N ALA A 131 -2.49 16.64 -5.13
CA ALA A 131 -3.18 16.35 -6.39
C ALA A 131 -3.02 17.52 -7.37
N ALA A 132 -2.73 17.19 -8.62
CA ALA A 132 -2.69 18.17 -9.68
C ALA A 132 -4.09 18.72 -9.93
N LYS A 133 -4.27 20.02 -9.69
CA LYS A 133 -5.46 20.78 -10.11
C LYS A 133 -5.37 21.18 -11.58
#